data_AF-A0A3L7WF74-F1
#
_entry.id   AF-A0A3L7WF74-F1
#
_cell.length_a   1.000
_cell.length_b   1.000
_cell.length_c   1.000
_cell.angle_alpha   90.00
_cell.angle_beta   90.00
_cell.angle_gamma   90.00
#
_symmetry.space_group_name_H-M   'P 1'
#
loop_
_entity.id
_entity.type
_entity.pdbx_description
1 polymer ?
#
loop_
_entity_poly.entity_id
_entity_poly.type
_entity_poly.pdbx_seq_one_letter_code
_entity_poly.pdbx_strand_id
1 'polypeptide(L)'
;MLTLACGAVRQPVRNPLAEPSASVMAPGTTVPPIVTTVPVPRGDRPPTSAEVEPAAARAAGLMAEWLAVPQREVSVAAAEAVLWPSSCLGVAQPGVVCAAQQVPGFKVLLRDGLGGVHAVHLAADGGGAKWAGETTGQGQVVSLDYTTRRVTVSVNGSQIMLRLVAGTLVDPKVRVGVLVVAAYDPPGSATALPTAAWIVPVS
;
A
#
# COMPACT_ATOMS: atom_id res chain seq x y z
N MET A 1 36.03 -29.29 -0.18
CA MET A 1 35.60 -27.89 -0.41
C MET A 1 34.18 -27.92 -0.95
N LEU A 2 33.19 -27.57 -0.12
CA LEU A 2 31.80 -27.42 -0.56
C LEU A 2 31.39 -25.98 -0.26
N THR A 3 31.35 -25.14 -1.30
CA THR A 3 30.87 -23.76 -1.22
C THR A 3 29.35 -23.76 -1.35
N LEU A 4 28.63 -23.68 -0.23
CA LEU A 4 27.25 -23.20 -0.22
C LEU A 4 27.28 -21.68 -0.10
N ALA A 5 26.89 -20.99 -1.16
CA ALA A 5 26.60 -19.56 -1.13
C ALA A 5 25.22 -19.30 -1.77
N CYS A 6 24.58 -18.25 -1.27
CA CYS A 6 23.39 -17.57 -1.78
C CYS A 6 22.00 -18.08 -1.35
N GLY A 7 21.73 -18.01 -0.05
CA GLY A 7 20.40 -17.62 0.43
C GLY A 7 20.33 -16.09 0.53
N ALA A 8 20.07 -15.39 -0.58
CA ALA A 8 19.68 -13.99 -0.49
C ALA A 8 18.32 -13.95 0.18
N VAL A 9 18.28 -13.66 1.49
CA VAL A 9 17.05 -13.32 2.20
C VAL A 9 16.49 -12.11 1.48
N ARG A 10 15.52 -12.32 0.58
CA ARG A 10 14.74 -11.23 -0.01
C ARG A 10 14.11 -10.53 1.18
N GLN A 11 14.59 -9.32 1.48
CA GLN A 11 13.92 -8.49 2.47
C GLN A 11 12.46 -8.37 2.03
N PRO A 12 11.49 -8.48 2.96
CA PRO A 12 10.10 -8.22 2.63
C PRO A 12 10.04 -6.87 1.92
N VAL A 13 9.42 -6.84 0.75
CA VAL A 13 9.14 -5.58 0.08
C VAL A 13 8.36 -4.74 1.09
N ARG A 14 8.81 -3.52 1.38
CA ARG A 14 8.05 -2.63 2.26
C ARG A 14 6.92 -2.04 1.45
N ASN A 15 5.83 -1.64 2.10
CA ASN A 15 4.79 -0.83 1.46
C ASN A 15 5.44 0.40 0.79
N PRO A 16 5.47 0.49 -0.55
CA PRO A 16 6.21 1.52 -1.27
C PRO A 16 5.34 2.79 -1.33
N LEU A 17 4.98 3.34 -0.17
CA LEU A 17 4.37 4.67 -0.15
C LEU A 17 5.41 5.75 -0.50
N ALA A 18 6.69 5.45 -0.27
CA ALA A 18 7.82 6.33 -0.50
C ALA A 18 8.36 6.30 -1.95
N GLU A 19 7.89 5.41 -2.82
CA GLU A 19 8.30 5.45 -4.22
C GLU A 19 7.43 6.49 -4.96
N PRO A 20 8.04 7.51 -5.59
CA PRO A 20 7.30 8.36 -6.51
C PRO A 20 6.71 7.45 -7.59
N SER A 21 5.42 7.62 -7.89
CA SER A 21 4.83 7.10 -9.14
C SER A 21 5.62 7.72 -10.28
N ALA A 22 6.72 7.09 -10.66
CA ALA A 22 7.50 7.48 -11.81
C ALA A 22 6.64 7.09 -13.01
N SER A 23 5.76 8.01 -13.41
CA SER A 23 5.32 8.08 -14.79
C SER A 23 6.61 8.09 -15.61
N VAL A 24 6.91 6.98 -16.26
CA VAL A 24 7.99 6.91 -17.23
C VAL A 24 7.58 7.83 -18.36
N MET A 25 7.94 9.12 -18.27
CA MET A 25 7.99 10.00 -19.42
C MET A 25 9.09 9.45 -20.33
N ALA A 26 8.70 8.61 -21.27
CA ALA A 26 9.59 8.24 -22.36
C ALA A 26 9.89 9.51 -23.18
N PRO A 27 11.17 9.87 -23.43
CA PRO A 27 11.49 10.99 -24.31
C PRO A 27 11.05 10.66 -25.75
N GLY A 28 10.36 11.63 -26.36
CA GLY A 28 9.81 11.52 -27.70
C GLY A 28 10.87 11.18 -28.73
N THR A 29 10.86 9.93 -29.18
CA THR A 29 11.58 9.49 -30.37
C THR A 29 10.59 9.49 -31.53
N THR A 30 10.86 10.28 -32.56
CA THR A 30 10.10 10.29 -33.80
C THR A 30 10.24 8.92 -34.49
N VAL A 31 9.17 8.13 -34.52
CA VAL A 31 9.11 6.85 -35.25
C VAL A 31 8.19 7.03 -36.48
N PRO A 32 8.59 6.56 -37.68
CA PRO A 32 7.76 6.62 -38.90
C PRO A 32 6.51 5.73 -38.79
N PRO A 33 5.48 5.94 -39.64
CA PRO A 33 4.19 5.27 -39.47
C PRO A 33 4.29 3.80 -39.88
N ILE A 34 4.46 2.92 -38.89
CA ILE A 34 4.08 1.51 -39.03
C ILE A 34 2.64 1.41 -38.56
N VAL A 35 1.76 0.89 -39.43
CA VAL A 35 0.38 0.51 -39.08
C VAL A 35 0.45 -0.75 -38.22
N THR A 36 0.91 -0.57 -36.98
CA THR A 36 0.74 -1.52 -35.89
C THR A 36 -0.53 -1.09 -35.17
N THR A 37 -1.41 -2.03 -34.84
CA THR A 37 -2.47 -1.79 -33.84
C THR A 37 -1.79 -1.39 -32.53
N VAL A 38 -1.58 -0.09 -32.33
CA VAL A 38 -0.99 0.48 -31.12
C VAL A 38 -1.90 0.05 -29.97
N PRO A 39 -1.40 -0.73 -28.99
CA PRO A 39 -2.16 -0.94 -27.77
C PRO A 39 -2.40 0.43 -27.16
N VAL A 40 -3.67 0.81 -27.00
CA VAL A 40 -4.05 2.07 -26.34
C VAL A 40 -3.34 2.13 -24.98
N PRO A 41 -2.65 3.22 -24.63
CA PRO A 41 -2.05 3.38 -23.31
C PRO A 41 -3.09 3.10 -22.24
N ARG A 42 -2.87 2.06 -21.42
CA ARG A 42 -3.85 1.60 -20.40
C ARG A 42 -4.17 2.68 -19.36
N GLY A 43 -3.33 3.72 -19.25
CA GLY A 43 -3.49 4.82 -18.30
C GLY A 43 -4.64 5.80 -18.57
N ASP A 44 -5.20 5.82 -19.79
CA ASP A 44 -6.17 6.87 -20.18
C ASP A 44 -7.64 6.40 -20.22
N ARG A 45 -7.90 5.11 -19.98
CA ARG A 45 -9.25 4.53 -20.04
C ARG A 45 -9.67 3.97 -18.67
N PRO A 46 -10.94 4.11 -18.27
CA PRO A 46 -11.48 3.39 -17.13
C PRO A 46 -11.26 1.88 -17.25
N PRO A 47 -10.87 1.17 -16.17
CA PRO A 47 -10.64 -0.26 -16.22
C PRO A 47 -11.94 -1.02 -16.46
N THR A 48 -11.84 -2.13 -17.16
CA THR A 48 -12.96 -3.04 -17.45
C THR A 48 -13.09 -4.12 -16.38
N SER A 49 -14.26 -4.75 -16.28
CA SER A 49 -14.50 -5.86 -15.35
C SER A 49 -13.55 -7.04 -15.57
N ALA A 50 -13.12 -7.27 -16.82
CA ALA A 50 -12.17 -8.33 -17.17
C ALA A 50 -10.76 -8.11 -16.55
N GLU A 51 -10.43 -6.87 -16.18
CA GLU A 51 -9.12 -6.53 -15.60
C GLU A 51 -9.10 -6.61 -14.06
N VAL A 52 -10.27 -6.79 -13.44
CA VAL A 52 -10.42 -6.86 -11.97
C VAL A 52 -9.72 -8.09 -11.40
N GLU A 53 -9.91 -9.28 -11.99
CA GLU A 53 -9.32 -10.52 -11.49
C GLU A 53 -7.77 -10.50 -11.52
N PRO A 54 -7.11 -10.12 -12.64
CA PRO A 54 -5.65 -9.93 -12.64
C PRO A 54 -5.16 -8.88 -11.65
N ALA A 55 -5.89 -7.77 -11.48
CA ALA A 55 -5.53 -6.73 -10.50
C ALA A 55 -5.64 -7.25 -9.07
N ALA A 56 -6.69 -8.01 -8.76
CA ALA A 56 -6.88 -8.65 -7.45
C ALA A 56 -5.78 -9.66 -7.14
N ALA A 57 -5.40 -10.49 -8.12
CA ALA A 57 -4.29 -11.44 -7.99
C ALA A 57 -2.96 -10.72 -7.73
N ARG A 58 -2.69 -9.61 -8.43
CA ARG A 58 -1.51 -8.77 -8.21
C ARG A 58 -1.51 -8.17 -6.80
N ALA A 59 -2.63 -7.61 -6.35
CA ALA A 59 -2.76 -7.05 -5.00
C ALA A 59 -2.51 -8.13 -3.92
N ALA A 60 -3.05 -9.34 -4.10
CA ALA A 60 -2.84 -10.45 -3.18
C ALA A 60 -1.36 -10.86 -3.09
N GLY A 61 -0.65 -10.91 -4.23
CA GLY A 61 0.79 -11.17 -4.26
C GLY A 61 1.59 -10.11 -3.50
N LEU A 62 1.32 -8.82 -3.76
CA LEU A 62 1.97 -7.71 -3.08
C LEU A 62 1.72 -7.73 -1.57
N MET A 63 0.48 -7.97 -1.15
CA MET A 63 0.15 -8.04 0.27
C MET A 63 0.84 -9.20 0.97
N ALA A 64 0.92 -10.37 0.32
CA ALA A 64 1.67 -11.51 0.85
C ALA A 64 3.15 -11.17 1.06
N GLU A 65 3.77 -10.50 0.08
CA GLU A 65 5.15 -10.02 0.19
C GLU A 65 5.33 -9.00 1.33
N TRP A 66 4.43 -8.02 1.43
CA TRP A 66 4.44 -6.99 2.47
C TRP A 66 4.27 -7.60 3.87
N LEU A 67 3.34 -8.54 4.05
CA LEU A 67 3.14 -9.21 5.34
C LEU A 67 4.23 -10.25 5.64
N ALA A 68 5.06 -10.60 4.66
CA ALA A 68 6.01 -11.70 4.71
C ALA A 68 5.34 -13.05 5.03
N VAL A 69 4.19 -13.31 4.40
CA VAL A 69 3.41 -14.56 4.54
C VAL A 69 3.29 -15.27 3.19
N PRO A 70 3.02 -16.59 3.18
CA PRO A 70 2.69 -17.30 1.96
C PRO A 70 1.47 -16.71 1.25
N GLN A 71 1.50 -16.58 -0.09
CA GLN A 71 0.36 -16.05 -0.86
C GLN A 71 -0.95 -16.79 -0.61
N ARG A 72 -0.89 -18.11 -0.31
CA ARG A 72 -2.08 -18.91 0.05
C ARG A 72 -2.79 -18.46 1.33
N GLU A 73 -2.14 -17.64 2.16
CA GLU A 73 -2.72 -17.06 3.38
C GLU A 73 -3.42 -15.73 3.12
N VAL A 74 -3.34 -15.20 1.89
CA VAL A 74 -4.01 -13.97 1.47
C VAL A 74 -5.14 -14.30 0.49
N SER A 75 -6.34 -13.84 0.79
CA SER A 75 -7.53 -14.05 -0.05
C SER A 75 -8.18 -12.72 -0.42
N VAL A 76 -8.82 -12.67 -1.59
CA VAL A 76 -9.52 -11.48 -2.07
C VAL A 76 -10.91 -11.43 -1.42
N ALA A 77 -11.19 -10.33 -0.71
CA ALA A 77 -12.51 -10.05 -0.15
C ALA A 77 -13.38 -9.22 -1.09
N ALA A 78 -12.78 -8.24 -1.78
CA ALA A 78 -13.43 -7.45 -2.81
C ALA A 78 -12.38 -6.85 -3.76
N ALA A 79 -12.77 -6.60 -5.00
CA ALA A 79 -11.95 -5.87 -5.96
C ALA A 79 -12.87 -5.07 -6.89
N GLU A 80 -12.56 -3.79 -7.08
CA GLU A 80 -13.34 -2.89 -7.93
C GLU A 80 -12.45 -1.95 -8.73
N ALA A 81 -12.89 -1.62 -9.94
CA ALA A 81 -12.29 -0.58 -10.75
C ALA A 81 -12.69 0.81 -10.21
N VAL A 82 -11.73 1.69 -10.06
CA VAL A 82 -11.93 3.04 -9.50
C VAL A 82 -11.13 4.08 -10.27
N LEU A 83 -11.51 5.34 -10.10
CA LEU A 83 -10.76 6.49 -10.62
C LEU A 83 -10.20 7.27 -9.45
N TRP A 84 -8.89 7.20 -9.26
CA TRP A 84 -8.22 7.88 -8.15
C TRP A 84 -8.15 9.38 -8.41
N PRO A 85 -8.27 10.22 -7.36
CA PRO A 85 -8.29 11.68 -7.52
C PRO A 85 -6.91 12.31 -7.72
N SER A 86 -5.83 11.53 -7.57
CA SER A 86 -4.46 12.02 -7.67
C SER A 86 -3.48 10.91 -8.06
N SER A 87 -2.25 11.31 -8.42
CA SER A 87 -1.13 10.39 -8.68
C SER A 87 -0.72 9.52 -7.49
N CYS A 88 -1.20 9.84 -6.28
CA CYS A 88 -0.98 9.05 -5.07
C CYS A 88 -2.06 8.00 -4.83
N LEU A 89 -2.92 7.73 -5.82
CA LEU A 89 -3.93 6.68 -5.77
C LEU A 89 -4.90 6.88 -4.58
N GLY A 90 -5.25 8.12 -4.29
CA GLY A 90 -6.12 8.48 -3.17
C GLY A 90 -5.50 8.35 -1.77
N VAL A 91 -4.21 7.99 -1.66
CA VAL A 91 -3.50 7.94 -0.37
C VAL A 91 -2.83 9.28 -0.09
N ALA A 92 -3.40 10.06 0.83
CA ALA A 92 -2.85 11.36 1.23
C ALA A 92 -1.96 11.23 2.47
N GLN A 93 -0.66 11.43 2.29
CA GLN A 93 0.31 11.48 3.39
C GLN A 93 0.76 12.93 3.64
N PRO A 94 0.88 13.38 4.90
CA PRO A 94 1.53 14.63 5.23
C PRO A 94 2.90 14.76 4.56
N GLY A 95 3.18 15.93 3.99
CA GLY A 95 4.46 16.23 3.33
C GLY A 95 4.64 15.63 1.93
N VAL A 96 3.70 14.83 1.43
CA VAL A 96 3.74 14.28 0.07
C VAL A 96 2.86 15.12 -0.86
N VAL A 97 3.46 15.63 -1.94
CA VAL A 97 2.74 16.37 -2.99
C VAL A 97 2.40 15.42 -4.13
N CYS A 98 1.11 15.33 -4.45
CA CYS A 98 0.57 14.48 -5.51
C CYS A 98 0.02 15.34 -6.64
N ALA A 99 0.23 14.92 -7.89
CA ALA A 99 -0.41 15.59 -9.02
C ALA A 99 -1.92 15.38 -8.96
N ALA A 100 -2.69 16.48 -9.08
CA ALA A 100 -4.14 16.46 -9.09
C ALA A 100 -4.68 16.01 -10.46
N GLN A 101 -4.54 14.72 -10.73
CA GLN A 101 -5.00 14.08 -11.97
C GLN A 101 -5.79 12.81 -11.65
N GLN A 102 -6.78 12.52 -12.49
CA GLN A 102 -7.55 11.30 -12.39
C GLN A 102 -6.71 10.11 -12.87
N VAL A 103 -6.52 9.09 -12.03
CA VAL A 103 -5.73 7.90 -12.37
C VAL A 103 -6.61 6.66 -12.34
N PRO A 104 -6.88 6.00 -13.48
CA PRO A 104 -7.58 4.73 -13.52
C PRO A 104 -6.86 3.67 -12.68
N GLY A 105 -7.60 2.88 -11.92
CA GLY A 105 -7.00 1.95 -10.99
C GLY A 105 -7.98 0.97 -10.36
N PHE A 106 -7.51 0.27 -9.33
CA PHE A 106 -8.28 -0.74 -8.63
C PHE A 106 -8.17 -0.57 -7.12
N LYS A 107 -9.30 -0.62 -6.42
CA LYS A 107 -9.33 -0.80 -4.96
C LYS A 107 -9.54 -2.29 -4.70
N VAL A 108 -8.60 -2.91 -3.99
CA VAL A 108 -8.68 -4.34 -3.63
C VAL A 108 -8.65 -4.47 -2.11
N LEU A 109 -9.63 -5.19 -1.58
CA LEU A 109 -9.71 -5.57 -0.17
C LEU A 109 -9.26 -7.02 -0.01
N LEU A 110 -8.29 -7.25 0.86
CA LEU A 110 -7.65 -8.55 1.06
C LEU A 110 -7.79 -9.01 2.50
N ARG A 111 -8.02 -10.30 2.73
CA ARG A 111 -7.98 -10.90 4.07
C ARG A 111 -6.73 -11.74 4.22
N ASP A 112 -6.17 -11.72 5.42
CA ASP A 112 -5.04 -12.55 5.81
C ASP A 112 -5.38 -13.49 6.99
N GLY A 113 -4.40 -14.30 7.40
CA GLY A 113 -4.51 -15.16 8.58
C GLY A 113 -4.51 -14.41 9.93
N LEU A 114 -4.19 -13.10 9.94
CA LEU A 114 -4.27 -12.25 11.15
C LEU A 114 -5.70 -11.77 11.41
N GLY A 115 -6.61 -11.99 10.46
CA GLY A 115 -8.03 -11.67 10.54
C GLY A 115 -8.34 -10.23 10.17
N GLY A 116 -7.41 -9.46 9.59
CA GLY A 116 -7.67 -8.09 9.11
C GLY A 116 -8.26 -8.07 7.70
N VAL A 117 -8.78 -6.90 7.28
CA VAL A 117 -9.05 -6.59 5.87
C VAL A 117 -8.13 -5.45 5.44
N HIS A 118 -7.25 -5.72 4.48
CA HIS A 118 -6.24 -4.78 4.00
C HIS A 118 -6.66 -4.13 2.68
N ALA A 119 -6.62 -2.79 2.64
CA ALA A 119 -6.89 -2.05 1.41
C ALA A 119 -5.63 -1.77 0.60
N VAL A 120 -5.60 -2.30 -0.62
CA VAL A 120 -4.53 -2.07 -1.59
C VAL A 120 -5.08 -1.28 -2.76
N HIS A 121 -4.45 -0.14 -3.04
CA HIS A 121 -4.79 0.74 -4.16
C HIS A 121 -3.78 0.55 -5.28
N LEU A 122 -4.25 0.22 -6.48
CA LEU A 122 -3.42 -0.03 -7.65
C LEU A 122 -3.69 1.02 -8.74
N ALA A 123 -2.65 1.39 -9.49
CA ALA A 123 -2.81 2.05 -10.78
C ALA A 123 -3.01 1.00 -11.89
N ALA A 124 -3.88 1.28 -12.87
CA ALA A 124 -4.19 0.34 -13.95
C ALA A 124 -3.06 0.22 -14.99
N ASP A 125 -2.30 1.29 -15.19
CA ASP A 125 -1.13 1.36 -16.07
C ASP A 125 0.12 0.63 -15.52
N GLY A 126 0.02 0.08 -14.31
CA GLY A 126 1.15 -0.54 -13.61
C GLY A 126 2.03 0.45 -12.83
N GLY A 127 1.67 1.75 -12.81
CA GLY A 127 2.43 2.84 -12.21
C GLY A 127 2.61 2.78 -10.68
N GLY A 128 1.98 1.84 -9.99
CA GLY A 128 2.27 1.58 -8.58
C GLY A 128 1.18 0.78 -7.85
N ALA A 129 1.48 0.50 -6.57
CA ALA A 129 0.57 -0.10 -5.61
C ALA A 129 0.83 0.51 -4.22
N LYS A 130 -0.22 0.77 -3.46
CA LYS A 130 -0.12 1.34 -2.10
C LYS A 130 -0.99 0.55 -1.14
N TRP A 131 -0.43 0.09 -0.02
CA TRP A 131 -1.26 -0.34 1.10
C TRP A 131 -1.76 0.91 1.82
N ALA A 132 -3.02 1.23 1.58
CA ALA A 132 -3.63 2.50 1.93
C ALA A 132 -4.00 2.57 3.42
N GLY A 133 -4.47 1.46 3.98
CA GLY A 133 -5.20 1.46 5.24
C GLY A 133 -6.63 1.94 5.04
N GLU A 134 -7.62 1.20 5.53
CA GLU A 134 -9.04 1.59 5.39
C GLU A 134 -9.43 2.79 6.27
N THR A 135 -8.65 3.09 7.31
CA THR A 135 -8.92 4.20 8.23
C THR A 135 -7.66 5.02 8.47
N THR A 136 -7.82 6.34 8.59
CA THR A 136 -6.74 7.26 9.00
C THR A 136 -7.09 7.92 10.33
N GLY A 137 -6.08 8.17 11.15
CA GLY A 137 -6.21 8.89 12.41
C GLY A 137 -4.97 9.74 12.67
N GLN A 138 -5.17 10.97 13.11
CA GLN A 138 -4.09 11.85 13.54
C GLN A 138 -4.03 11.86 15.06
N GLY A 139 -2.83 11.74 15.62
CA GLY A 139 -2.65 11.68 17.07
C GLY A 139 -1.21 11.64 17.51
N GLN A 140 -0.98 11.65 18.82
CA GLN A 140 0.37 11.61 19.38
C GLN A 140 0.79 10.17 19.67
N VAL A 141 2.03 9.80 19.31
CA VAL A 141 2.59 8.49 19.66
C VAL A 141 2.80 8.41 21.17
N VAL A 142 2.10 7.50 21.83
CA VAL A 142 2.19 7.24 23.27
C VAL A 142 3.23 6.15 23.57
N SER A 143 3.27 5.10 22.76
CA SER A 143 4.25 4.02 22.88
C SER A 143 4.65 3.51 21.51
N LEU A 144 5.90 3.10 21.36
CA LEU A 144 6.41 2.46 20.14
C LEU A 144 7.38 1.36 20.55
N ASP A 145 6.97 0.11 20.36
CA ASP A 145 7.73 -1.07 20.74
C ASP A 145 7.85 -2.02 19.55
N TYR A 146 9.06 -2.12 19.00
CA TYR A 146 9.37 -3.00 17.89
C TYR A 146 9.54 -4.47 18.31
N THR A 147 9.77 -4.74 19.59
CA THR A 147 9.89 -6.10 20.14
C THR A 147 8.53 -6.77 20.18
N THR A 148 7.53 -6.09 20.75
CA THR A 148 6.14 -6.56 20.77
C THR A 148 5.37 -6.19 19.51
N ARG A 149 6.01 -5.44 18.59
CA ARG A 149 5.46 -4.95 17.33
C ARG A 149 4.14 -4.18 17.52
N ARG A 150 4.16 -3.23 18.44
CA ARG A 150 2.99 -2.43 18.81
C ARG A 150 3.34 -0.95 18.84
N VAL A 151 2.37 -0.15 18.43
CA VAL A 151 2.40 1.31 18.57
C VAL A 151 1.06 1.77 19.11
N THR A 152 1.09 2.68 20.07
CA THR A 152 -0.12 3.29 20.62
C THR A 152 -0.16 4.74 20.21
N VAL A 153 -1.27 5.17 19.60
CA VAL A 153 -1.50 6.56 19.19
C VAL A 153 -2.69 7.11 19.97
N SER A 154 -2.53 8.30 20.55
CA SER A 154 -3.61 9.04 21.22
C SER A 154 -4.33 9.90 20.20
N VAL A 155 -5.58 9.56 19.88
CA VAL A 155 -6.46 10.25 18.95
C VAL A 155 -7.65 10.80 19.74
N ASN A 156 -7.82 12.12 19.79
CA ASN A 156 -8.92 12.79 20.50
C ASN A 156 -9.08 12.34 21.98
N GLY A 157 -7.97 12.08 22.68
CA GLY A 157 -7.98 11.61 24.07
C GLY A 157 -8.24 10.12 24.28
N SER A 158 -8.53 9.37 23.20
CA SER A 158 -8.61 7.91 23.21
C SER A 158 -7.33 7.28 22.66
N GLN A 159 -6.86 6.19 23.26
CA GLN A 159 -5.69 5.48 22.77
C GLN A 159 -6.09 4.33 21.85
N ILE A 160 -5.49 4.29 20.66
CA ILE A 160 -5.58 3.16 19.74
C ILE A 160 -4.25 2.41 19.72
N MET A 161 -4.29 1.12 20.01
CA MET A 161 -3.12 0.25 19.92
C MET A 161 -3.13 -0.48 18.58
N LEU A 162 -2.15 -0.18 17.73
CA LEU A 162 -1.99 -0.76 16.40
C LEU A 162 -0.89 -1.83 16.42
N ARG A 163 -1.10 -2.88 15.64
CA ARG A 163 -0.09 -3.90 15.33
C ARG A 163 0.82 -3.39 14.21
N LEU A 164 2.13 -3.56 14.41
CA LEU A 164 3.15 -3.41 13.38
C LEU A 164 3.43 -4.78 12.74
N VAL A 165 3.48 -4.83 11.42
CA VAL A 165 3.86 -6.03 10.66
C VAL A 165 5.02 -5.71 9.72
N ALA A 166 5.57 -6.72 9.05
CA ALA A 166 6.78 -6.56 8.24
C ALA A 166 6.66 -5.43 7.20
N GLY A 167 5.49 -5.29 6.59
CA GLY A 167 5.22 -4.31 5.54
C GLY A 167 4.73 -2.96 6.05
N THR A 168 4.51 -2.79 7.35
CA THR A 168 4.10 -1.50 7.91
C THR A 168 5.20 -0.46 7.65
N LEU A 169 4.84 0.64 7.00
CA LEU A 169 5.76 1.76 6.83
C LEU A 169 5.72 2.66 8.08
N VAL A 170 6.79 2.68 8.85
CA VAL A 170 6.96 3.64 9.94
C VAL A 170 8.07 4.61 9.54
N ASP A 171 7.75 5.89 9.38
CA ASP A 171 8.75 6.91 9.06
C ASP A 171 9.83 6.97 10.16
N PRO A 172 11.13 7.07 9.82
CA PRO A 172 12.21 7.08 10.81
C PRO A 172 12.11 8.19 11.87
N LYS A 173 11.39 9.27 11.57
CA LYS A 173 11.11 10.37 12.51
C LYS A 173 9.97 10.04 13.46
N VAL A 174 9.33 8.87 13.42
CA VAL A 174 8.29 8.50 14.38
C VAL A 174 8.95 8.06 15.70
N ARG A 175 8.63 8.77 16.78
CA ARG A 175 9.05 8.45 18.15
C ARG A 175 7.97 8.84 19.15
N VAL A 176 8.05 8.34 20.39
CA VAL A 176 7.12 8.71 21.46
C VAL A 176 7.08 10.24 21.62
N GLY A 177 5.88 10.78 21.80
CA GLY A 177 5.61 12.22 21.92
C GLY A 177 5.37 12.94 20.59
N VAL A 178 5.50 12.26 19.44
CA VAL A 178 5.38 12.90 18.12
C VAL A 178 3.96 12.86 17.62
N LEU A 179 3.52 13.96 17.00
CA LEU A 179 2.26 14.01 16.28
C LEU A 179 2.41 13.32 14.92
N VAL A 180 1.58 12.31 14.68
CA VAL A 180 1.60 11.48 13.48
C VAL A 180 0.22 11.39 12.85
N VAL A 181 0.19 11.10 11.56
CA VAL A 181 -0.95 10.46 10.91
C VAL A 181 -0.63 8.97 10.77
N ALA A 182 -1.55 8.14 11.24
CA ALA A 182 -1.49 6.69 11.07
C ALA A 182 -2.66 6.25 10.19
N ALA A 183 -2.36 5.46 9.16
CA ALA A 183 -3.37 4.68 8.47
C ALA A 183 -3.29 3.23 8.89
N TYR A 184 -4.45 2.64 9.13
CA TYR A 184 -4.56 1.28 9.63
C TYR A 184 -5.83 0.61 9.11
N ASP A 185 -5.76 -0.71 9.08
CA ASP A 185 -6.90 -1.56 8.79
C ASP A 185 -7.60 -1.96 10.08
N PRO A 186 -8.93 -1.80 10.17
CA PRO A 186 -9.71 -2.27 11.30
C PRO A 186 -9.51 -3.77 11.54
N PRO A 187 -9.59 -4.22 12.81
CA PRO A 187 -9.51 -5.64 13.10
C PRO A 187 -10.77 -6.35 12.59
N GLY A 188 -10.64 -7.57 12.06
CA GLY A 188 -11.82 -8.37 11.68
C GLY A 188 -12.53 -9.04 12.85
N SER A 189 -12.11 -8.79 14.10
CA SER A 189 -12.81 -9.21 15.31
C SER A 189 -12.60 -8.21 16.45
N ALA A 190 -13.53 -8.19 17.41
CA ALA A 190 -13.47 -7.27 18.57
C ALA A 190 -12.26 -7.50 19.49
N THR A 191 -11.65 -8.68 19.43
CA THR A 191 -10.48 -9.06 20.26
C THR A 191 -9.15 -8.87 19.53
N ALA A 192 -9.17 -8.63 18.21
CA ALA A 192 -7.96 -8.40 17.44
C ALA A 192 -7.57 -6.91 17.46
N LEU A 193 -6.27 -6.66 17.27
CA LEU A 193 -5.76 -5.31 17.10
C LEU A 193 -5.85 -4.90 15.62
N PRO A 194 -6.18 -3.63 15.33
CA PRO A 194 -6.00 -3.08 13.99
C PRO A 194 -4.53 -3.19 13.54
N THR A 195 -4.32 -3.27 12.24
CA THR A 195 -2.98 -3.40 11.65
C THR A 195 -2.58 -2.11 10.97
N ALA A 196 -1.42 -1.55 11.34
CA ALA A 196 -0.93 -0.33 10.74
C ALA A 196 -0.42 -0.59 9.31
N ALA A 197 -0.93 0.17 8.34
CA ALA A 197 -0.41 0.21 6.99
C ALA A 197 0.80 1.16 6.92
N TRP A 198 0.64 2.35 7.51
CA TRP A 198 1.70 3.35 7.57
C TRP A 198 1.50 4.39 8.68
N ILE A 199 2.61 4.97 9.14
CA ILE A 199 2.68 5.98 10.19
C ILE A 199 3.74 7.00 9.82
N VAL A 200 3.35 8.27 9.69
CA VAL A 200 4.23 9.37 9.28
C VAL A 200 4.01 10.59 10.16
N PRO A 201 5.03 11.41 10.43
CA PRO A 201 4.88 12.66 11.19
C PRO A 201 4.03 13.68 10.42
N VAL A 202 3.37 14.58 11.16
CA VAL A 202 2.62 15.71 10.56
C VAL A 202 3.57 16.81 10.05
N SER A 203 4.82 16.88 10.56
CA SER A 203 5.86 17.84 10.18
C SER A 203 7.29 17.31 10.40
#